data_AF-A0A2X1BB07-F1
#
_entry.id   AF-A0A2X1BB07-F1
#
_cell.length_a   1.000
_cell.length_b   1.000
_cell.length_c   1.000
_cell.angle_alpha   90.00
_cell.angle_beta   90.00
_cell.angle_gamma   90.00
#
_symmetry.space_group_name_H-M   'P 1'
#
loop_
_entity.id
_entity.type
_entity.pdbx_description
1 polymer ?
#
loop_
_entity_poly.entity_id
_entity_poly.type
_entity_poly.pdbx_seq_one_letter_code
_entity_poly.pdbx_strand_id
1 'polypeptide(L)'
;MKVERKTDITVLKGMEWRLGRPNFWRWLAGLPGPRRRLPKAAADAALTFRTAVIQHSFVSGMDDMFHDAALWRAIVAFVRDFEGGGEVSVCRDVRGRSAMISLAEYLSEMDAFTPEDESDAPRTGALFLRQKGSLRLYVEPENWFAIGGPAPYHDSCTYSIYADKDITAELVSCLKESPGASGWRFADFFSVDGINNSLPAGVLGLN
;
A
#
# COMPACT_ATOMS: atom_id res chain seq x y z
N MET A 1 -14.55 23.22 17.02
CA MET A 1 -13.22 23.45 16.41
C MET A 1 -12.89 22.19 15.61
N LYS A 2 -12.93 22.24 14.27
CA LYS A 2 -12.54 21.08 13.43
C LYS A 2 -11.01 20.97 13.50
N VAL A 3 -10.50 19.93 14.15
CA VAL A 3 -9.07 19.61 14.10
C VAL A 3 -8.79 19.13 12.67
N GLU A 4 -7.96 19.86 11.92
CA GLU A 4 -7.43 19.35 10.65
C GLU A 4 -6.58 18.11 10.95
N ARG A 5 -7.08 16.94 10.56
CA ARG A 5 -6.39 15.66 10.73
C ARG A 5 -5.37 15.52 9.61
N LYS A 6 -4.14 15.14 9.96
CA LYS A 6 -3.12 14.75 8.99
C LYS A 6 -2.87 13.25 9.10
N THR A 7 -2.80 12.57 7.95
CA THR A 7 -2.50 11.15 7.86
C THR A 7 -0.99 10.97 7.72
N ASP A 8 -0.38 10.21 8.61
CA ASP A 8 1.02 9.84 8.49
C ASP A 8 1.13 8.68 7.48
N ILE A 9 1.98 8.85 6.46
CA ILE A 9 2.22 7.87 5.40
C ILE A 9 3.72 7.59 5.27
N THR A 10 4.06 6.33 5.01
CA THR A 10 5.44 5.89 4.74
C THR A 10 5.46 5.16 3.41
N VAL A 11 6.29 5.63 2.46
CA VAL A 11 6.49 4.91 1.20
C VAL A 11 7.82 4.17 1.26
N LEU A 12 7.77 2.84 1.27
CA LEU A 12 8.95 2.00 1.23
C LEU A 12 9.39 1.75 -0.21
N LYS A 13 10.70 1.88 -0.42
CA LYS A 13 11.34 1.69 -1.72
C LYS A 13 11.01 0.33 -2.34
N GLY A 14 10.75 0.35 -3.64
CA GLY A 14 10.59 -0.77 -4.53
C GLY A 14 11.75 -1.73 -4.39
N MET A 15 11.47 -2.92 -3.89
CA MET A 15 12.46 -4.00 -3.79
C MET A 15 12.22 -5.06 -4.84
N GLU A 16 13.28 -5.45 -5.52
CA GLU A 16 13.31 -6.59 -6.43
C GLU A 16 13.16 -7.91 -5.64
N TRP A 17 12.05 -8.60 -5.86
CA TRP A 17 11.80 -9.97 -5.44
C TRP A 17 12.57 -10.93 -6.35
N ARG A 18 13.77 -11.32 -5.90
CA ARG A 18 14.48 -12.44 -6.52
C ARG A 18 13.83 -13.74 -6.06
N LEU A 19 13.24 -14.47 -7.01
CA LEU A 19 12.71 -15.82 -6.83
C LEU A 19 13.72 -16.66 -6.01
N GLY A 20 13.33 -17.05 -4.79
CA GLY A 20 14.12 -17.96 -3.94
C GLY A 20 14.78 -17.35 -2.70
N ARG A 21 14.69 -16.04 -2.41
CA ARG A 21 15.16 -15.48 -1.13
C ARG A 21 13.98 -15.10 -0.20
N PRO A 22 14.04 -15.45 1.11
CA PRO A 22 12.98 -15.08 2.05
C PRO A 22 12.91 -13.56 2.23
N ASN A 23 11.69 -13.06 2.47
CA ASN A 23 11.33 -11.66 2.74
C ASN A 23 12.44 -10.87 3.47
N PHE A 24 13.19 -10.09 2.71
CA PHE A 24 14.33 -9.29 3.18
C PHE A 24 13.92 -8.27 4.28
N TRP A 25 12.70 -7.74 4.22
CA TRP A 25 12.11 -6.87 5.26
C TRP A 25 12.02 -7.52 6.64
N ARG A 26 11.86 -8.85 6.71
CA ARG A 26 11.88 -9.58 7.98
C ARG A 26 13.27 -9.86 8.50
N TRP A 27 14.22 -10.06 7.59
CA TRP A 27 15.62 -10.25 7.94
C TRP A 27 16.20 -8.97 8.56
N LEU A 28 15.89 -7.81 7.99
CA LEU A 28 16.26 -6.52 8.59
C LEU A 28 15.55 -6.24 9.92
N ALA A 29 14.32 -6.73 10.11
CA ALA A 29 13.55 -6.52 11.33
C ALA A 29 13.78 -7.60 12.42
N GLY A 30 14.56 -8.65 12.16
CA GLY A 30 14.85 -9.72 13.12
C GLY A 30 13.64 -10.60 13.51
N LEU A 31 12.58 -10.64 12.71
CA LEU A 31 11.31 -11.26 13.14
C LEU A 31 10.96 -12.59 12.48
N PRO A 32 10.51 -13.58 13.27
CA PRO A 32 9.97 -14.81 12.73
C PRO A 32 8.56 -14.60 12.16
N GLY A 33 8.28 -15.27 11.06
CA GLY A 33 6.93 -15.67 10.67
C GLY A 33 6.78 -15.93 9.18
N PRO A 34 5.54 -16.01 8.65
CA PRO A 34 5.27 -16.68 7.39
C PRO A 34 6.05 -16.10 6.21
N ARG A 35 6.68 -16.97 5.43
CA ARG A 35 7.25 -16.67 4.11
C ARG A 35 6.09 -16.32 3.17
N ARG A 36 5.62 -15.07 3.15
CA ARG A 36 4.63 -14.64 2.16
C ARG A 36 5.26 -14.79 0.78
N ARG A 37 4.70 -15.67 -0.05
CA ARG A 37 5.07 -15.81 -1.45
C ARG A 37 4.53 -14.59 -2.20
N LEU A 38 5.20 -14.18 -3.27
CA LEU A 38 4.69 -13.19 -4.20
C LEU A 38 3.25 -13.57 -4.61
N PRO A 39 2.27 -12.64 -4.60
CA PRO A 39 0.91 -12.94 -5.02
C PRO A 39 0.89 -13.58 -6.41
N LYS A 40 0.02 -14.57 -6.63
CA LYS A 40 0.01 -15.35 -7.89
C LYS A 40 -0.12 -14.46 -9.12
N ALA A 41 -0.96 -13.43 -9.07
CA ALA A 41 -1.12 -12.48 -10.17
C ALA A 41 0.20 -11.75 -10.52
N ALA A 42 0.93 -11.27 -9.52
CA ALA A 42 2.23 -10.63 -9.70
C ALA A 42 3.29 -11.63 -10.18
N ALA A 43 3.30 -12.86 -9.64
CA ALA A 43 4.23 -13.91 -10.02
C ALA A 43 4.04 -14.37 -11.47
N ASP A 44 2.80 -14.66 -11.88
CA ASP A 44 2.46 -15.10 -13.23
C ASP A 44 2.81 -14.02 -14.28
N ALA A 45 2.80 -12.74 -13.88
CA ALA A 45 3.12 -11.60 -14.74
C ALA A 45 4.57 -11.10 -14.60
N ALA A 46 5.43 -11.80 -13.84
CA ALA A 46 6.81 -11.39 -13.58
C ALA A 46 6.97 -9.96 -13.01
N LEU A 47 6.01 -9.50 -12.21
CA LEU A 47 6.10 -8.22 -11.49
C LEU A 47 7.00 -8.41 -10.26
N THR A 48 8.30 -8.18 -10.47
CA THR A 48 9.33 -8.49 -9.47
C THR A 48 9.55 -7.38 -8.46
N PHE A 49 9.16 -6.14 -8.71
CA PHE A 49 9.34 -5.05 -7.74
C PHE A 49 8.09 -4.88 -6.88
N ARG A 50 8.26 -4.73 -5.57
CA ARG A 50 7.19 -4.33 -4.63
C ARG A 50 7.53 -3.00 -3.97
N THR A 51 6.75 -1.98 -4.27
CA THR A 51 6.70 -0.70 -3.55
C THR A 51 5.55 -0.78 -2.54
N ALA A 52 5.73 -0.25 -1.33
CA ALA A 52 4.66 -0.29 -0.31
C ALA A 52 4.34 1.12 0.18
N VAL A 53 3.06 1.46 0.20
CA VAL A 53 2.54 2.66 0.88
C VAL A 53 1.90 2.21 2.17
N ILE A 54 2.47 2.62 3.31
CA ILE A 54 1.98 2.30 4.64
C ILE A 54 1.25 3.53 5.16
N GLN A 55 -0.06 3.39 5.39
CA GLN A 55 -0.86 4.34 6.13
C GLN A 55 -0.83 3.94 7.61
N HIS A 56 -0.33 4.85 8.46
CA HIS A 56 -0.45 4.69 9.91
C HIS A 56 -1.90 4.98 10.28
N SER A 57 -2.63 3.95 10.70
CA SER A 57 -4.09 4.02 10.88
C SER A 57 -4.53 3.97 12.34
N PHE A 58 -3.58 3.91 13.28
CA PHE A 58 -3.84 4.20 14.69
C PHE A 58 -4.18 5.69 14.87
N VAL A 59 -5.44 5.98 15.13
CA VAL A 59 -5.92 7.33 15.42
C VAL A 59 -6.49 7.36 16.83
N SER A 60 -5.96 8.24 17.69
CA SER A 60 -6.48 8.40 19.05
C SER A 60 -7.97 8.77 19.01
N GLY A 61 -8.81 7.94 19.64
CA GLY A 61 -10.27 8.12 19.67
C GLY A 61 -11.03 7.39 18.56
N MET A 62 -10.38 6.53 17.79
CA MET A 62 -11.04 5.54 16.91
C MET A 62 -10.74 4.14 17.42
N ASP A 63 -11.80 3.34 17.60
CA ASP A 63 -11.69 1.95 18.04
C ASP A 63 -11.26 1.02 16.89
N ASP A 64 -11.50 1.45 15.63
CA ASP A 64 -11.20 0.73 14.40
C ASP A 64 -10.17 1.44 13.52
N MET A 65 -9.62 0.72 12.54
CA MET A 65 -8.67 1.24 11.57
C MET A 65 -9.27 2.38 10.75
N PHE A 66 -8.63 3.54 10.75
CA PHE A 66 -8.94 4.60 9.80
C PHE A 66 -8.37 4.25 8.42
N HIS A 67 -9.16 4.43 7.35
CA HIS A 67 -8.71 4.30 5.97
C HIS A 67 -8.82 5.65 5.24
N ASP A 68 -7.70 6.19 4.74
CA ASP A 68 -7.69 7.51 4.09
C ASP A 68 -8.18 7.35 2.64
N ALA A 69 -9.45 7.69 2.41
CA ALA A 69 -10.07 7.60 1.10
C ALA A 69 -9.37 8.48 0.05
N ALA A 70 -8.81 9.64 0.46
CA ALA A 70 -8.08 10.50 -0.45
C ALA A 70 -6.75 9.86 -0.87
N LEU A 71 -6.06 9.18 0.06
CA LEU A 71 -4.84 8.44 -0.23
C LEU A 71 -5.11 7.30 -1.22
N TRP A 72 -6.18 6.52 -0.98
CA TRP A 72 -6.55 5.44 -1.90
C TRP A 72 -6.93 5.97 -3.29
N ARG A 73 -7.69 7.07 -3.37
CA ARG A 73 -8.00 7.72 -4.66
C ARG A 73 -6.74 8.16 -5.40
N ALA A 74 -5.73 8.66 -4.69
CA ALA A 74 -4.46 9.01 -5.32
C ALA A 74 -3.69 7.79 -5.83
N ILE A 75 -3.71 6.66 -5.11
CA ILE A 75 -3.14 5.39 -5.59
C ILE A 75 -3.91 4.91 -6.84
N VAL A 76 -5.24 4.97 -6.84
CA VAL A 76 -6.06 4.62 -8.00
C VAL A 76 -5.72 5.50 -9.21
N ALA A 77 -5.55 6.81 -9.01
CA ALA A 77 -5.14 7.75 -10.06
C ALA A 77 -3.76 7.41 -10.60
N PHE A 78 -2.78 7.13 -9.72
CA PHE A 78 -1.45 6.67 -10.12
C PHE A 78 -1.53 5.43 -11.02
N VAL A 79 -2.31 4.41 -10.62
CA VAL A 79 -2.48 3.18 -11.39
C VAL A 79 -3.14 3.45 -12.75
N ARG A 80 -4.16 4.31 -12.80
CA ARG A 80 -4.86 4.67 -14.04
C ARG A 80 -3.93 5.34 -15.04
N ASP A 81 -3.04 6.21 -14.56
CA ASP A 81 -2.23 7.10 -15.41
C ASP A 81 -0.82 6.55 -15.69
N PHE A 82 -0.43 5.47 -15.02
CA PHE A 82 0.88 4.85 -15.14
C PHE A 82 1.25 4.53 -16.60
N GLU A 83 2.41 5.03 -17.05
CA GLU A 83 2.97 4.83 -18.39
C GLU A 83 1.98 5.06 -19.56
N GLY A 84 1.12 6.09 -19.45
CA GLY A 84 0.14 6.43 -20.47
C GLY A 84 -1.18 5.66 -20.36
N GLY A 85 -1.38 4.97 -19.23
CA GLY A 85 -2.62 4.32 -18.83
C GLY A 85 -2.88 2.97 -19.50
N GLY A 86 -4.08 2.45 -19.32
CA GLY A 86 -4.46 1.13 -19.80
C GLY A 86 -5.83 0.71 -19.28
N GLU A 87 -6.14 -0.58 -19.37
CA GLU A 87 -7.36 -1.12 -18.79
C GLU A 87 -7.13 -1.39 -17.30
N VAL A 88 -7.85 -0.68 -16.44
CA VAL A 88 -7.85 -0.94 -14.99
C VAL A 88 -9.11 -1.71 -14.62
N SER A 89 -8.91 -2.84 -13.96
CA SER A 89 -9.96 -3.68 -13.39
C SER A 89 -9.73 -3.88 -11.90
N VAL A 90 -10.81 -4.09 -11.15
CA VAL A 90 -10.79 -4.16 -9.69
C VAL A 90 -11.40 -5.48 -9.23
N CYS A 91 -10.71 -6.18 -8.32
CA CYS A 91 -11.22 -7.35 -7.63
C CYS A 91 -11.63 -6.97 -6.21
N ARG A 92 -12.94 -7.01 -5.89
CA ARG A 92 -13.46 -6.62 -4.58
C ARG A 92 -12.99 -7.55 -3.44
N ASP A 93 -12.83 -8.85 -3.71
CA ASP A 93 -12.30 -9.83 -2.76
C ASP A 93 -10.93 -10.31 -3.24
N VAL A 94 -9.87 -9.82 -2.58
CA VAL A 94 -8.48 -10.21 -2.84
C VAL A 94 -8.25 -11.72 -2.70
N ARG A 95 -9.14 -12.46 -1.99
CA ARG A 95 -9.14 -13.93 -1.93
C ARG A 95 -9.67 -14.59 -3.22
N GLY A 96 -9.96 -13.82 -4.26
CA GLY A 96 -10.23 -14.30 -5.61
C GLY A 96 -11.63 -14.89 -5.83
N ARG A 97 -12.59 -14.60 -4.93
CA ARG A 97 -13.96 -15.11 -5.03
C ARG A 97 -14.94 -14.14 -5.67
N SER A 98 -14.52 -12.89 -5.88
CA SER A 98 -15.34 -11.87 -6.52
C SER A 98 -15.00 -11.72 -8.00
N ALA A 99 -16.01 -11.40 -8.80
CA ALA A 99 -15.82 -11.01 -10.19
C ALA A 99 -14.97 -9.72 -10.28
N MET A 100 -14.23 -9.60 -11.38
CA MET A 100 -13.54 -8.37 -11.76
C MET A 100 -14.57 -7.35 -12.25
N ILE A 101 -14.45 -6.11 -11.80
CA ILE A 101 -15.26 -4.98 -12.26
C ILE A 101 -14.39 -3.94 -12.96
N SER A 102 -15.02 -3.06 -13.73
CA SER A 102 -14.33 -1.93 -14.35
C SER A 102 -13.93 -0.88 -13.31
N LEU A 103 -12.88 -0.11 -13.59
CA LEU A 103 -12.52 1.04 -12.76
C LEU A 103 -13.66 2.08 -12.68
N ALA A 104 -14.42 2.28 -13.75
CA ALA A 104 -15.53 3.24 -13.77
C ALA A 104 -16.65 2.84 -12.80
N GLU A 105 -17.04 1.56 -12.80
CA GLU A 105 -18.00 1.01 -11.85
C GLU A 105 -17.48 1.18 -10.41
N TYR A 106 -16.22 0.82 -10.16
CA TYR A 106 -15.61 0.94 -8.84
C TYR A 106 -15.59 2.39 -8.32
N LEU A 107 -15.21 3.36 -9.17
CA LEU A 107 -15.20 4.78 -8.80
C LEU A 107 -16.61 5.31 -8.50
N SER A 108 -17.61 4.87 -9.27
CA SER A 108 -19.01 5.23 -9.01
C SER A 108 -19.48 4.73 -7.65
N GLU A 109 -19.03 3.54 -7.21
CA GLU A 109 -19.31 3.04 -5.87
C GLU A 109 -18.61 3.90 -4.81
N MET A 110 -17.34 4.22 -5.03
CA MET A 110 -16.57 5.05 -4.10
C MET A 110 -17.14 6.46 -3.90
N ASP A 111 -17.74 7.04 -4.94
CA ASP A 111 -18.37 8.37 -4.88
C ASP A 111 -19.68 8.37 -4.09
N ALA A 112 -20.30 7.20 -3.90
CA ALA A 112 -21.50 7.03 -3.08
C ALA A 112 -21.20 6.82 -1.59
N PHE A 113 -19.94 6.78 -1.18
CA PHE A 113 -19.54 6.50 0.21
C PHE A 113 -19.82 7.68 1.14
N THR A 114 -20.29 7.34 2.33
CA THR A 114 -20.43 8.26 3.47
C THR A 114 -19.17 8.25 4.32
N PRO A 115 -18.89 9.31 5.10
CA PRO A 115 -17.77 9.31 6.06
C PRO A 115 -17.81 8.16 7.06
N GLU A 116 -19.00 7.64 7.38
CA GLU A 116 -19.19 6.47 8.23
C GLU A 116 -18.76 5.16 7.55
N ASP A 117 -18.72 5.11 6.22
CA ASP A 117 -18.22 3.96 5.46
C ASP A 117 -16.67 3.91 5.39
N GLU A 118 -15.97 4.98 5.79
CA GLU A 118 -14.51 5.07 5.75
C GLU A 118 -13.80 4.17 6.78
N SER A 119 -14.50 3.67 7.80
CA SER A 119 -13.95 2.72 8.79
C SER A 119 -13.95 1.27 8.29
N ASP A 120 -14.68 0.97 7.22
CA ASP A 120 -14.81 -0.40 6.70
C ASP A 120 -13.71 -0.68 5.64
N ALA A 121 -12.55 -1.11 6.15
CA ALA A 121 -11.39 -1.56 5.37
C ALA A 121 -11.62 -2.61 4.25
N PRO A 122 -12.68 -3.46 4.22
CA PRO A 122 -12.85 -4.47 3.16
C PRO A 122 -13.07 -3.94 1.74
N ARG A 123 -13.22 -2.62 1.53
CA ARG A 123 -13.68 -2.06 0.25
C ARG A 123 -12.58 -1.56 -0.68
N THR A 124 -11.33 -1.59 -0.25
CA THR A 124 -10.19 -1.41 -1.16
C THR A 124 -9.96 -2.70 -1.93
N GLY A 125 -10.49 -2.76 -3.14
CA GLY A 125 -10.29 -3.90 -4.02
C GLY A 125 -8.84 -3.96 -4.54
N ALA A 126 -8.40 -5.14 -4.94
CA ALA A 126 -7.12 -5.28 -5.63
C ALA A 126 -7.23 -4.69 -7.05
N LEU A 127 -6.25 -3.88 -7.45
CA LEU A 127 -6.24 -3.21 -8.76
C LEU A 127 -5.34 -3.98 -9.73
N PHE A 128 -5.77 -4.07 -10.98
CA PHE A 128 -5.04 -4.71 -12.06
C PHE A 128 -4.99 -3.76 -13.25
N LEU A 129 -3.80 -3.22 -13.54
CA LEU A 129 -3.56 -2.44 -14.75
C LEU A 129 -3.01 -3.35 -15.84
N ARG A 130 -3.74 -3.46 -16.95
CA ARG A 130 -3.28 -4.15 -18.15
C ARG A 130 -3.00 -3.16 -19.28
N GLN A 131 -1.86 -3.33 -19.93
CA GLN A 131 -1.50 -2.61 -21.15
C GLN A 131 -1.20 -3.65 -22.23
N LYS A 132 -1.86 -3.50 -23.39
CA LYS A 132 -1.69 -4.42 -24.54
C LYS A 132 -1.81 -5.91 -24.12
N GLY A 133 -2.75 -6.22 -23.23
CA GLY A 133 -3.01 -7.57 -22.71
C GLY A 133 -2.09 -8.04 -21.58
N SER A 134 -0.98 -7.35 -21.30
CA SER A 134 -0.04 -7.71 -20.23
C SER A 134 -0.35 -6.98 -18.93
N LEU A 135 -0.27 -7.67 -17.79
CA LEU A 135 -0.39 -7.02 -16.47
C LEU A 135 0.88 -6.23 -16.19
N ARG A 136 0.75 -4.94 -15.91
CA ARG A 136 1.87 -3.99 -15.72
C ARG A 136 1.97 -3.51 -14.28
N LEU A 137 0.83 -3.29 -13.64
CA LEU A 137 0.75 -3.03 -12.21
C LEU A 137 -0.30 -3.93 -11.58
N TYR A 138 0.00 -4.37 -10.36
CA TYR A 138 -0.95 -5.03 -9.47
C TYR A 138 -0.89 -4.36 -8.11
N VAL A 139 -2.03 -3.92 -7.59
CA VAL A 139 -2.11 -3.32 -6.25
C VAL A 139 -2.95 -4.21 -5.35
N GLU A 140 -2.40 -4.52 -4.19
CA GLU A 140 -3.06 -5.32 -3.16
C GLU A 140 -3.09 -4.55 -1.84
N PRO A 141 -4.29 -4.17 -1.37
CA PRO A 141 -4.48 -3.67 -0.02
C PRO A 141 -4.31 -4.81 1.00
N GLU A 142 -3.33 -4.66 1.88
CA GLU A 142 -2.99 -5.59 2.94
C GLU A 142 -3.51 -5.04 4.27
N ASN A 143 -4.78 -5.37 4.55
CA ASN A 143 -5.43 -5.02 5.81
C ASN A 143 -4.91 -5.88 6.95
N TRP A 144 -4.51 -5.24 8.06
CA TRP A 144 -4.26 -5.83 9.39
C TRP A 144 -3.21 -6.95 9.52
N PHE A 145 -2.67 -7.58 8.47
CA PHE A 145 -1.71 -8.69 8.62
C PHE A 145 -0.93 -8.96 7.34
N ALA A 146 0.35 -8.56 7.26
CA ALA A 146 1.21 -9.07 6.20
C ALA A 146 2.73 -8.91 6.36
N ILE A 147 3.22 -7.88 7.04
CA ILE A 147 4.57 -7.90 7.58
C ILE A 147 4.34 -8.28 9.03
N GLY A 148 4.70 -9.49 9.46
CA GLY A 148 4.88 -9.72 10.89
C GLY A 148 6.10 -8.90 11.33
N GLY A 149 5.89 -7.60 11.41
CA GLY A 149 6.75 -6.55 11.95
C GLY A 149 6.47 -6.44 13.45
N PRO A 150 7.39 -5.86 14.24
CA PRO A 150 7.16 -5.66 15.65
C PRO A 150 6.22 -4.44 15.78
N ALA A 151 5.79 -4.13 16.99
CA ALA A 151 5.28 -2.79 17.27
C ALA A 151 6.15 -1.72 16.57
N PRO A 152 5.57 -0.73 15.86
CA PRO A 152 4.18 -0.24 15.97
C PRO A 152 3.22 -0.63 14.82
N TYR A 153 3.58 -1.51 13.87
CA TYR A 153 2.82 -1.68 12.62
C TYR A 153 1.53 -2.52 12.71
N HIS A 154 1.07 -2.85 13.92
CA HIS A 154 -0.13 -3.67 14.14
C HIS A 154 -1.44 -2.94 13.78
N ASP A 155 -1.38 -1.62 13.61
CA ASP A 155 -2.50 -0.74 13.31
C ASP A 155 -2.17 0.11 12.06
N SER A 156 -1.89 -0.56 10.93
CA SER A 156 -1.57 0.11 9.65
C SER A 156 -2.22 -0.60 8.46
N CYS A 157 -2.66 0.19 7.47
CA CYS A 157 -3.08 -0.32 6.16
C CYS A 157 -1.89 -0.21 5.19
N THR A 158 -1.51 -1.31 4.55
CA THR A 158 -0.43 -1.30 3.56
C THR A 158 -0.96 -1.53 2.15
N TYR A 159 -0.70 -0.61 1.23
CA TYR A 159 -0.96 -0.80 -0.19
C TYR A 159 0.31 -1.31 -0.87
N SER A 160 0.32 -2.60 -1.20
CA SER A 160 1.41 -3.24 -1.93
C SER A 160 1.23 -3.05 -3.43
N ILE A 161 2.17 -2.37 -4.07
CA ILE A 161 2.14 -2.10 -5.50
C ILE A 161 3.27 -2.88 -6.15
N TYR A 162 2.89 -3.82 -7.01
CA TYR A 162 3.80 -4.70 -7.73
C TYR A 162 3.96 -4.21 -9.17
N ALA A 163 5.20 -4.16 -9.63
CA ALA A 163 5.60 -3.69 -10.96
C ALA A 163 6.79 -4.51 -11.49
N ASP A 164 7.13 -4.37 -12.77
CA ASP A 164 8.34 -4.95 -13.36
C ASP A 164 9.60 -4.09 -13.15
N LYS A 165 9.45 -2.88 -12.59
CA LYS A 165 10.52 -1.93 -12.27
C LYS A 165 10.28 -1.23 -10.93
N ASP A 166 11.30 -0.58 -10.37
CA ASP A 166 11.12 0.31 -9.21
C ASP A 166 10.35 1.56 -9.63
N ILE A 167 9.16 1.76 -9.06
CA ILE A 167 8.24 2.86 -9.34
C ILE A 167 8.16 3.87 -8.19
N THR A 168 9.01 3.75 -7.18
CA THR A 168 8.87 4.50 -5.91
C THR A 168 8.89 6.00 -6.15
N ALA A 169 9.84 6.49 -6.95
CA ALA A 169 9.97 7.92 -7.23
C ALA A 169 8.74 8.46 -7.98
N GLU A 170 8.25 7.71 -8.96
CA GLU A 170 7.07 8.05 -9.76
C GLU A 170 5.81 8.13 -8.86
N LEU A 171 5.62 7.11 -8.01
CA LEU A 171 4.51 7.06 -7.06
C LEU A 171 4.58 8.20 -6.04
N VAL A 172 5.74 8.47 -5.46
CA VAL A 172 5.92 9.56 -4.49
C VAL A 172 5.63 10.91 -5.11
N SER A 173 6.07 11.16 -6.35
CA SER A 173 5.75 12.41 -7.06
C SER A 173 4.24 12.54 -7.23
N CYS A 174 3.58 11.48 -7.70
CA CYS A 174 2.13 11.46 -7.86
C CYS A 174 1.39 11.75 -6.55
N LEU A 175 1.81 11.13 -5.43
CA LEU A 175 1.20 11.38 -4.12
C LEU A 175 1.42 12.82 -3.66
N LYS A 176 2.62 13.40 -3.85
CA LYS A 176 2.91 14.78 -3.46
C LYS A 176 2.16 15.83 -4.29
N GLU A 177 1.82 15.51 -5.53
CA GLU A 177 1.06 16.38 -6.44
C GLU A 177 -0.46 16.18 -6.32
N SER A 178 -0.90 15.19 -5.56
CA SER A 178 -2.32 14.89 -5.40
C SER A 178 -3.07 15.96 -4.60
N PRO A 179 -4.36 16.21 -4.86
CA PRO A 179 -5.15 17.19 -4.10
C PRO A 179 -5.16 16.95 -2.59
N GLY A 180 -5.05 15.70 -2.14
CA GLY A 180 -4.99 15.31 -0.73
C GLY A 180 -3.62 15.50 -0.06
N ALA A 181 -2.56 15.85 -0.80
CA ALA A 181 -1.18 15.86 -0.31
C ALA A 181 -0.95 16.75 0.92
N SER A 182 -1.69 17.86 1.04
CA SER A 182 -1.60 18.77 2.19
C SER A 182 -2.06 18.12 3.51
N GLY A 183 -2.90 17.09 3.41
CA GLY A 183 -3.36 16.25 4.51
C GLY A 183 -2.39 15.12 4.88
N TRP A 184 -1.30 14.92 4.14
CA TRP A 184 -0.38 13.81 4.37
C TRP A 184 0.96 14.26 4.92
N ARG A 185 1.56 13.42 5.77
CA ARG A 185 2.93 13.57 6.25
C ARG A 185 3.73 12.39 5.76
N PHE A 186 4.69 12.65 4.88
CA PHE A 186 5.62 11.63 4.41
C PHE A 186 6.70 11.45 5.48
N ALA A 187 6.72 10.28 6.14
CA ALA A 187 7.83 9.91 7.00
C ALA A 187 9.13 9.87 6.17
N ASP A 188 10.23 10.32 6.77
CA ASP A 188 11.54 10.34 6.09
C ASP A 188 11.87 8.95 5.53
N PHE A 189 12.29 8.95 4.26
CA PHE A 189 12.58 7.74 3.49
C PHE A 189 13.57 6.85 4.25
N PHE A 190 13.13 5.65 4.64
CA PHE A 190 14.08 4.59 4.96
C PHE A 190 14.66 4.06 3.64
N SER A 191 15.68 4.76 3.13
CA SER A 191 16.66 4.12 2.27
C SER A 191 17.22 2.92 3.04
N VAL A 192 17.16 1.76 2.41
CA VAL A 192 17.65 0.48 2.94
C VAL A 192 19.15 0.56 3.25
N ASP A 193 19.87 1.52 2.66
CA ASP A 193 21.29 1.76 2.93
C ASP A 193 21.54 2.41 4.32
N GLY A 194 20.49 2.87 5.00
CA GLY A 194 20.57 3.57 6.29
C GLY A 194 20.17 2.76 7.54
N ILE A 195 19.75 1.50 7.40
CA ILE A 195 19.20 0.72 8.53
C ILE A 195 20.26 0.37 9.59
N ASN A 196 21.55 0.63 9.34
CA ASN A 196 22.59 0.32 10.31
C ASN A 196 22.79 1.35 11.44
N ASN A 197 22.19 2.56 11.45
CA ASN A 197 22.62 3.56 12.45
C ASN A 197 21.58 4.55 13.02
N SER A 198 20.27 4.40 12.81
CA SER A 198 19.34 5.40 13.36
C SER A 198 17.96 4.87 13.73
N LEU A 199 17.90 3.76 14.47
CA LEU A 199 16.79 3.59 15.40
C LEU A 199 17.16 4.34 16.69
N PRO A 200 16.36 5.33 17.14
CA PRO A 200 16.57 5.91 18.45
C PRO A 200 16.48 4.78 19.49
N ALA A 201 17.51 4.67 20.33
CA ALA A 201 17.69 3.62 21.32
C ALA A 201 16.57 3.53 22.40
N GLY A 202 15.49 4.31 22.27
CA GLY A 202 14.39 4.39 23.22
C GLY A 202 13.11 3.63 22.85
N VAL A 203 13.03 2.93 21.71
CA VAL A 203 11.80 2.22 21.30
C VAL A 203 11.82 0.73 21.72
N LEU A 204 12.96 0.19 22.13
CA LEU A 204 13.03 -1.13 22.76
C LEU A 204 12.88 -0.98 24.27
N GLY A 205 11.63 -0.78 24.71
CA GLY A 205 11.24 -0.98 26.10
C GLY A 205 11.35 -2.45 26.48
N LEU A 206 12.58 -2.90 26.75
CA LEU A 206 12.88 -4.15 27.46
C LEU A 206 13.45 -3.75 28.81
N ASN A 207 12.60 -3.82 29.84
CA ASN A 207 13.01 -4.22 31.19
C ASN A 207 12.45 -5.61 31.43
#